data_AF-A0A3S0HQF3-F1
#
_entry.id   AF-A0A3S0HQF3-F1
#
_cell.length_a   1.000
_cell.length_b   1.000
_cell.length_c   1.000
_cell.angle_alpha   90.00
_cell.angle_beta   90.00
_cell.angle_gamma   90.00
#
_symmetry.space_group_name_H-M   'P 1'
#
loop_
_entity.id
_entity.type
_entity.pdbx_description
1 polymer ?
#
loop_
_entity_poly.entity_id
_entity_poly.type
_entity_poly.pdbx_seq_one_letter_code
_entity_poly.pdbx_strand_id
1 'polypeptide(L)'
;MTLSAQQQARRQQRIEELCAASLRAMTGDVGLHYRGRRLYQGETRLPTHAPHLRIDPEQDDFADCRAAADGMALRLLHSDPTLHRDRCPEDAVERLVFELLEQLRVETRVPADMPGMADNLMRRFESWSRAFYRSGLTEGSIGLLLYTVAQMCWSRLQARPVLEETEDYIEGTRASLVGELGTALYGLRRHRHDQAAYAEHALAIARVVGARVRAERAQIDGDEAENQEDDATGAFALLLDVEDSDGDEDGIAAATTGHSKVFEDAALAYRVFTTRFDREVAAGSLVRRALLRENRERLDQATAEQGINLPRLARRLGSVLWEPRPDGRAFGEEEGRIDGRRLAQLVSSPTERRLFYRDQIKLGTDCAVSLLIDCSGSMKHHIMPVTLMAESLIRALEMIGASTELLGFTTGAWNGGRAYQAWMRSGRPRGPGRLNEVCHMVFKDAERSWRRARTDIAALLKPDLFREGIDGEAVDWACERLLARPESRRLLIVISDGCPADSATNLANDAFYLDNHLKEVVARRTREGQVEVLGLGVGLDLSPFYRRCLATDMTQALDTHLFDEIVELIGGRHRR
;
A
#
# COMPACT_ATOMS: atom_id res chain seq x y z
N MET A 1 23.92 7.56 -15.30
CA MET A 1 23.12 8.60 -14.62
C MET A 1 22.31 7.86 -13.57
N THR A 2 22.59 8.12 -12.29
CA THR A 2 21.80 7.57 -11.17
C THR A 2 20.38 8.10 -11.26
N LEU A 3 19.38 7.22 -11.17
CA LEU A 3 17.97 7.59 -11.12
C LEU A 3 17.74 8.43 -9.84
N SER A 4 16.86 9.43 -9.89
CA SER A 4 16.48 10.13 -8.66
C SER A 4 15.72 9.18 -7.72
N ALA A 5 15.74 9.45 -6.41
CA ALA A 5 15.01 8.65 -5.41
C ALA A 5 13.52 8.50 -5.78
N GLN A 6 12.91 9.54 -6.36
CA GLN A 6 11.53 9.49 -6.86
C GLN A 6 11.36 8.58 -8.08
N GLN A 7 12.34 8.56 -9.00
CA GLN A 7 12.32 7.64 -10.15
C GLN A 7 12.53 6.19 -9.72
N GLN A 8 13.34 5.94 -8.69
CA GLN A 8 13.51 4.61 -8.09
C GLN A 8 12.24 4.14 -7.39
N ALA A 9 11.63 4.97 -6.53
CA ALA A 9 10.37 4.66 -5.86
C ALA A 9 9.24 4.36 -6.87
N ARG A 10 9.11 5.18 -7.94
CA ARG A 10 8.16 4.92 -9.03
C ARG A 10 8.43 3.63 -9.77
N ARG A 11 9.70 3.34 -10.08
CA ARG A 11 10.09 2.08 -10.74
C ARG A 11 9.72 0.91 -9.86
N GLN A 12 9.98 0.99 -8.55
CA GLN A 12 9.68 -0.04 -7.58
C GLN A 12 8.17 -0.29 -7.47
N GLN A 13 7.37 0.76 -7.30
CA GLN A 13 5.91 0.67 -7.27
C GLN A 13 5.36 0.00 -8.54
N ARG A 14 5.90 0.37 -9.72
CA ARG A 14 5.49 -0.24 -10.98
C ARG A 14 5.86 -1.73 -11.06
N ILE A 15 7.01 -2.13 -10.54
CA ILE A 15 7.42 -3.54 -10.48
C ILE A 15 6.44 -4.33 -9.59
N GLU A 16 6.13 -3.79 -8.42
CA GLU A 16 5.18 -4.37 -7.47
C GLU A 16 3.78 -4.54 -8.08
N GLU A 17 3.28 -3.52 -8.78
CA GLU A 17 1.99 -3.57 -9.46
C GLU A 17 1.94 -4.63 -10.57
N LEU A 18 2.99 -4.75 -11.36
CA LEU A 18 3.10 -5.76 -12.42
C LEU A 18 3.16 -7.18 -11.84
N CYS A 19 3.91 -7.36 -10.74
CA CYS A 19 3.99 -8.64 -10.04
C CYS A 19 2.65 -9.00 -9.39
N ALA A 20 1.98 -8.05 -8.74
CA ALA A 20 0.63 -8.23 -8.20
C ALA A 20 -0.38 -8.56 -9.30
N ALA A 21 -0.32 -7.91 -10.46
CA ALA A 21 -1.20 -8.24 -11.59
C ALA A 21 -1.00 -9.69 -12.06
N SER A 22 0.25 -10.15 -12.15
CA SER A 22 0.56 -11.55 -12.49
C SER A 22 0.00 -12.54 -11.47
N LEU A 23 0.24 -12.29 -10.17
CA LEU A 23 -0.27 -13.10 -9.07
C LEU A 23 -1.79 -13.25 -9.15
N ARG A 24 -2.51 -12.12 -9.29
CA ARG A 24 -3.98 -12.10 -9.41
C ARG A 24 -4.45 -12.86 -10.65
N ALA A 25 -3.78 -12.69 -11.80
CA ALA A 25 -4.14 -13.37 -13.03
C ALA A 25 -3.97 -14.90 -12.94
N MET A 26 -2.93 -15.37 -12.25
CA MET A 26 -2.66 -16.79 -12.08
C MET A 26 -3.55 -17.46 -11.03
N THR A 27 -3.72 -16.80 -9.89
CA THR A 27 -4.44 -17.36 -8.74
C THR A 27 -5.96 -17.17 -8.82
N GLY A 28 -6.40 -16.16 -9.59
CA GLY A 28 -7.80 -15.71 -9.60
C GLY A 28 -8.20 -14.90 -8.37
N ASP A 29 -7.29 -14.64 -7.44
CA ASP A 29 -7.56 -13.92 -6.20
C ASP A 29 -7.36 -12.41 -6.39
N VAL A 30 -8.45 -11.64 -6.34
CA VAL A 30 -8.43 -10.17 -6.51
C VAL A 30 -7.84 -9.41 -5.31
N GLY A 31 -7.69 -10.08 -4.16
CA GLY A 31 -7.17 -9.51 -2.92
C GLY A 31 -5.65 -9.38 -2.88
N LEU A 32 -4.93 -10.04 -3.80
CA LEU A 32 -3.47 -10.04 -3.83
C LEU A 32 -2.89 -8.70 -4.29
N HIS A 33 -2.04 -8.12 -3.45
CA HIS A 33 -1.31 -6.89 -3.75
C HIS A 33 -0.02 -6.78 -2.95
N TYR A 34 0.91 -5.96 -3.43
CA TYR A 34 2.09 -5.60 -2.65
C TYR A 34 1.83 -4.28 -1.89
N ARG A 35 2.41 -4.18 -0.70
CA ARG A 35 2.43 -2.99 0.14
C ARG A 35 3.78 -2.95 0.86
N GLY A 36 4.55 -1.88 0.63
CA GLY A 36 5.92 -1.78 1.16
C GLY A 36 6.75 -3.01 0.83
N ARG A 37 6.77 -3.43 -0.45
CA ARG A 37 7.48 -4.62 -0.96
C ARG A 37 7.03 -5.99 -0.40
N ARG A 38 6.07 -6.02 0.51
CA ARG A 38 5.53 -7.25 1.10
C ARG A 38 4.24 -7.65 0.41
N LEU A 39 4.04 -8.95 0.22
CA LEU A 39 2.84 -9.48 -0.41
C LEU A 39 1.70 -9.60 0.63
N TYR A 40 0.50 -9.17 0.25
CA TYR A 40 -0.71 -9.24 1.08
C TYR A 40 -1.86 -9.90 0.31
N GLN A 41 -2.70 -10.62 1.04
CA GLN A 41 -4.01 -11.11 0.62
C GLN A 41 -5.08 -10.39 1.45
N GLY A 42 -5.73 -9.38 0.87
CA GLY A 42 -6.53 -8.44 1.67
C GLY A 42 -5.64 -7.77 2.71
N GLU A 43 -6.00 -7.81 3.99
CA GLU A 43 -5.18 -7.23 5.07
C GLU A 43 -4.15 -8.22 5.65
N THR A 44 -4.15 -9.48 5.22
CA THR A 44 -3.25 -10.50 5.77
C THR A 44 -1.94 -10.51 5.00
N ARG A 45 -0.82 -10.28 5.68
CA ARG A 45 0.52 -10.45 5.10
C ARG A 45 0.74 -11.92 4.76
N LEU A 46 1.17 -12.18 3.53
CA LEU A 46 1.64 -13.50 3.11
C LEU A 46 3.15 -13.58 3.32
N PRO A 47 3.63 -14.49 4.18
CA PRO A 47 5.06 -14.62 4.43
C PRO A 47 5.77 -15.32 3.27
N THR A 48 6.97 -14.83 2.95
CA THR A 48 7.88 -15.44 1.96
C THR A 48 8.99 -16.17 2.70
N HIS A 49 8.71 -17.40 3.16
CA HIS A 49 9.65 -18.15 4.00
C HIS A 49 10.87 -18.69 3.24
N ALA A 50 10.68 -19.11 1.98
CA ALA A 50 11.75 -19.71 1.19
C ALA A 50 12.86 -18.68 0.89
N PRO A 51 14.13 -18.95 1.25
CA PRO A 51 15.23 -18.00 1.09
C PRO A 51 15.39 -17.47 -0.34
N HIS A 52 15.24 -18.33 -1.35
CA HIS A 52 15.43 -17.94 -2.75
C HIS A 52 14.34 -17.02 -3.30
N LEU A 53 13.19 -16.87 -2.63
CA LEU A 53 12.12 -15.96 -3.06
C LEU A 53 12.17 -14.59 -2.37
N ARG A 54 13.07 -14.39 -1.41
CA ARG A 54 13.27 -13.08 -0.77
C ARG A 54 13.86 -12.12 -1.77
N ILE A 55 13.37 -10.89 -1.78
CA ILE A 55 13.83 -9.85 -2.71
C ILE A 55 14.70 -8.85 -1.95
N ASP A 56 15.90 -8.62 -2.47
CA ASP A 56 16.80 -7.53 -2.06
C ASP A 56 16.62 -6.34 -3.02
N PRO A 57 16.11 -5.19 -2.54
CA PRO A 57 15.81 -4.03 -3.38
C PRO A 57 17.04 -3.40 -4.06
N GLU A 58 18.24 -3.58 -3.49
CA GLU A 58 19.47 -2.99 -4.02
C GLU A 58 20.09 -3.86 -5.11
N GLN A 59 19.86 -5.17 -5.02
CA GLN A 59 20.53 -6.17 -5.86
C GLN A 59 19.61 -6.79 -6.91
N ASP A 60 18.33 -6.98 -6.59
CA ASP A 60 17.38 -7.71 -7.42
C ASP A 60 16.69 -6.81 -8.45
N ASP A 61 16.57 -7.33 -9.67
CA ASP A 61 15.91 -6.62 -10.75
C ASP A 61 14.43 -7.01 -10.91
N PHE A 62 13.80 -6.52 -11.99
CA PHE A 62 12.41 -6.86 -12.29
C PHE A 62 12.21 -8.36 -12.55
N ALA A 63 13.15 -9.03 -13.20
CA ALA A 63 13.04 -10.46 -13.49
C ALA A 63 13.11 -11.29 -12.20
N ASP A 64 13.93 -10.88 -11.23
CA ASP A 64 13.97 -11.47 -9.89
C ASP A 64 12.66 -11.28 -9.13
N CYS A 65 12.14 -10.04 -9.08
CA CYS A 65 10.84 -9.74 -8.48
C CYS A 65 9.72 -10.57 -9.12
N ARG A 66 9.75 -10.69 -10.45
CA ARG A 66 8.79 -11.48 -11.22
C ARG A 66 8.90 -12.97 -10.89
N ALA A 67 10.11 -13.50 -10.77
CA ALA A 67 10.32 -14.90 -10.41
C ALA A 67 9.83 -15.21 -8.98
N ALA A 68 10.05 -14.30 -8.04
CA ALA A 68 9.51 -14.44 -6.69
C ALA A 68 7.97 -14.44 -6.69
N ALA A 69 7.35 -13.55 -7.48
CA ALA A 69 5.90 -13.51 -7.66
C ALA A 69 5.36 -14.80 -8.30
N ASP A 70 6.03 -15.33 -9.33
CA ASP A 70 5.68 -16.61 -9.96
C ASP A 70 5.78 -17.77 -8.94
N GLY A 71 6.81 -17.79 -8.09
CA GLY A 71 6.98 -18.79 -7.04
C GLY A 71 5.89 -18.72 -5.96
N MET A 72 5.51 -17.51 -5.56
CA MET A 72 4.41 -17.29 -4.63
C MET A 72 3.05 -17.66 -5.23
N ALA A 73 2.82 -17.42 -6.53
CA ALA A 73 1.61 -17.88 -7.21
C ALA A 73 1.46 -19.40 -7.12
N LEU A 74 2.54 -20.14 -7.37
CA LEU A 74 2.53 -21.60 -7.27
C LEU A 74 2.29 -22.09 -5.85
N ARG A 75 2.84 -21.40 -4.84
CA ARG A 75 2.55 -21.72 -3.43
C ARG A 75 1.07 -21.58 -3.11
N LEU A 76 0.45 -20.47 -3.52
CA LEU A 76 -0.98 -20.24 -3.31
C LEU A 76 -1.87 -21.22 -4.08
N LEU A 77 -1.45 -21.68 -5.26
CA LEU A 77 -2.22 -22.60 -6.10
C LEU A 77 -2.08 -24.08 -5.68
N HIS A 78 -0.96 -24.46 -5.07
CA HIS A 78 -0.59 -25.86 -4.94
C HIS A 78 -0.22 -26.32 -3.53
N SER A 79 -0.25 -25.43 -2.54
CA SER A 79 -0.05 -25.75 -1.12
C SER A 79 -1.35 -25.53 -0.36
N ASP A 80 -1.78 -26.55 0.40
CA ASP A 80 -2.77 -26.41 1.45
C ASP A 80 -2.10 -25.79 2.68
N PRO A 81 -2.46 -24.55 3.05
CA PRO A 81 -1.83 -23.85 4.17
C PRO A 81 -2.18 -24.45 5.52
N THR A 82 -3.33 -25.13 5.65
CA THR A 82 -3.74 -25.76 6.92
C THR A 82 -2.92 -27.00 7.20
N LEU A 83 -2.83 -27.90 6.22
CA LEU A 83 -2.00 -29.10 6.31
C LEU A 83 -0.52 -28.75 6.54
N HIS A 84 -0.02 -27.73 5.84
CA HIS A 84 1.36 -27.28 6.00
C HIS A 84 1.64 -26.80 7.43
N ARG A 85 0.78 -25.93 7.97
CA ARG A 85 0.90 -25.42 9.34
C ARG A 85 0.82 -26.54 10.38
N ASP A 86 -0.08 -27.49 10.22
CA ASP A 86 -0.27 -28.60 11.16
C ASP A 86 0.93 -29.56 11.20
N ARG A 87 1.73 -29.60 10.12
CA ARG A 87 2.93 -30.47 10.01
C ARG A 87 4.24 -29.71 10.23
N CYS A 88 4.18 -28.39 10.35
CA CYS A 88 5.35 -27.53 10.44
C CYS A 88 6.09 -27.76 11.77
N PRO A 89 7.41 -28.04 11.76
CA PRO A 89 8.21 -28.18 12.98
C PRO A 89 8.27 -26.90 13.82
N GLU A 90 8.43 -27.05 15.14
CA GLU A 90 8.68 -25.92 16.04
C GLU A 90 10.14 -25.45 16.02
N ASP A 91 11.10 -26.37 15.81
CA ASP A 91 12.53 -26.03 15.72
C ASP A 91 12.79 -25.13 14.50
N ALA A 92 13.51 -24.03 14.73
CA ALA A 92 13.73 -22.97 13.74
C ALA A 92 14.42 -23.49 12.46
N VAL A 93 15.43 -24.34 12.61
CA VAL A 93 16.19 -24.91 11.48
C VAL A 93 15.35 -25.94 10.73
N GLU A 94 14.67 -26.81 11.48
CA GLU A 94 13.78 -27.81 10.88
C GLU A 94 12.64 -27.14 10.11
N ARG A 95 12.03 -26.09 10.68
CA ARG A 95 11.00 -25.26 10.05
C ARG A 95 11.49 -24.64 8.75
N LEU A 96 12.69 -24.06 8.74
CA LEU A 96 13.24 -23.44 7.54
C LEU A 96 13.45 -24.43 6.40
N VAL A 97 14.01 -25.60 6.71
CA VAL A 97 14.19 -26.67 5.71
C VAL A 97 12.82 -27.14 5.22
N PHE A 98 11.85 -27.31 6.12
CA PHE A 98 10.50 -27.71 5.76
C PHE A 98 9.80 -26.69 4.85
N GLU A 99 9.92 -25.39 5.15
CA GLU A 99 9.37 -24.30 4.31
C GLU A 99 9.99 -24.24 2.92
N LEU A 100 11.33 -24.36 2.86
CA LEU A 100 12.05 -24.44 1.59
C LEU A 100 11.58 -25.64 0.77
N LEU A 101 11.46 -26.82 1.37
CA LEU A 101 11.06 -28.02 0.67
C LEU A 101 9.62 -27.94 0.15
N GLU A 102 8.70 -27.36 0.91
CA GLU A 102 7.34 -27.13 0.40
C GLU A 102 7.35 -26.14 -0.76
N GLN A 103 8.19 -25.11 -0.71
CA GLN A 103 8.33 -24.17 -1.82
C GLN A 103 8.89 -24.86 -3.08
N LEU A 104 9.94 -25.66 -2.94
CA LEU A 104 10.51 -26.42 -4.05
C LEU A 104 9.49 -27.42 -4.63
N ARG A 105 8.60 -27.98 -3.80
CA ARG A 105 7.54 -28.89 -4.27
C ARG A 105 6.58 -28.18 -5.21
N VAL A 106 6.04 -27.03 -4.80
CA VAL A 106 5.06 -26.28 -5.61
C VAL A 106 5.69 -25.76 -6.90
N GLU A 107 6.98 -25.44 -6.89
CA GLU A 107 7.75 -25.06 -8.08
C GLU A 107 7.94 -26.19 -9.09
N THR A 108 7.75 -27.47 -8.70
CA THR A 108 7.71 -28.57 -9.67
C THR A 108 6.42 -28.64 -10.48
N ARG A 109 5.42 -27.80 -10.17
CA ARG A 109 4.07 -27.83 -10.74
C ARG A 109 3.80 -26.69 -11.71
N VAL A 110 4.85 -26.08 -12.28
CA VAL A 110 4.72 -25.08 -13.33
C VAL A 110 3.86 -25.63 -14.49
N PRO A 111 2.85 -24.89 -14.98
CA PRO A 111 2.05 -25.28 -16.13
C PRO A 111 2.91 -25.52 -17.39
N ALA A 112 2.59 -26.55 -18.17
CA ALA A 112 3.38 -26.93 -19.35
C ALA A 112 3.37 -25.87 -20.47
N ASP A 113 2.36 -25.00 -20.48
CA ASP A 113 2.18 -23.88 -21.40
C ASP A 113 2.89 -22.59 -20.93
N MET A 114 3.58 -22.62 -19.79
CA MET A 114 4.32 -21.49 -19.22
C MET A 114 5.84 -21.75 -19.08
N PRO A 115 6.57 -22.03 -20.18
CA PRO A 115 8.01 -22.30 -20.11
C PRO A 115 8.82 -21.13 -19.52
N GLY A 116 8.41 -19.88 -19.79
CA GLY A 116 9.07 -18.70 -19.23
C GLY A 116 8.99 -18.61 -17.70
N MET A 117 7.94 -19.16 -17.08
CA MET A 117 7.84 -19.26 -15.62
C MET A 117 8.86 -20.26 -15.07
N ALA A 118 9.01 -21.40 -15.73
CA ALA A 118 10.02 -22.39 -15.34
C ALA A 118 11.43 -21.77 -15.41
N ASP A 119 11.72 -21.00 -16.45
CA ASP A 119 12.99 -20.29 -16.61
C ASP A 119 13.19 -19.21 -15.52
N ASN A 120 12.15 -18.48 -15.16
CA ASN A 120 12.19 -17.48 -14.08
C ASN A 120 12.56 -18.12 -12.73
N LEU A 121 11.86 -19.19 -12.34
CA LEU A 121 12.09 -19.89 -11.07
C LEU A 121 13.48 -20.51 -11.00
N MET A 122 13.92 -21.12 -12.10
CA MET A 122 15.26 -21.67 -12.22
C MET A 122 16.32 -20.58 -12.05
N ARG A 123 16.21 -19.48 -12.81
CA ARG A 123 17.14 -18.34 -12.72
C ARG A 123 17.20 -17.80 -11.31
N ARG A 124 16.04 -17.70 -10.64
CA ARG A 124 15.96 -17.19 -9.27
C ARG A 124 16.71 -18.07 -8.28
N PHE A 125 16.49 -19.38 -8.33
CA PHE A 125 17.21 -20.31 -7.46
C PHE A 125 18.73 -20.29 -7.73
N GLU A 126 19.14 -20.24 -9.00
CA GLU A 126 20.56 -20.12 -9.36
C GLU A 126 21.18 -18.80 -8.89
N SER A 127 20.45 -17.67 -9.03
CA SER A 127 20.89 -16.35 -8.56
C SER A 127 21.09 -16.35 -7.05
N TRP A 128 20.09 -16.81 -6.30
CA TRP A 128 20.19 -16.98 -4.85
C TRP A 128 21.36 -17.89 -4.46
N SER A 129 21.52 -19.03 -5.16
CA SER A 129 22.61 -19.97 -4.90
C SER A 129 23.99 -19.34 -5.06
N ARG A 130 24.20 -18.57 -6.14
CA ARG A 130 25.44 -17.82 -6.36
C ARG A 130 25.66 -16.74 -5.32
N ALA A 131 24.62 -15.98 -4.98
CA ALA A 131 24.71 -14.93 -3.97
C ALA A 131 25.06 -15.51 -2.59
N PHE A 132 24.41 -16.61 -2.19
CA PHE A 132 24.67 -17.30 -0.94
C PHE A 132 26.10 -17.81 -0.86
N TYR A 133 26.61 -18.47 -1.92
CA TYR A 133 28.00 -18.91 -1.97
C TYR A 133 29.01 -17.74 -1.90
N ARG A 134 28.77 -16.66 -2.67
CA ARG A 134 29.67 -15.50 -2.72
C ARG A 134 29.68 -14.66 -1.45
N SER A 135 28.62 -14.73 -0.65
CA SER A 135 28.53 -14.01 0.62
C SER A 135 29.45 -14.56 1.72
N GLY A 136 30.09 -15.72 1.51
CA GLY A 136 30.92 -16.38 2.53
C GLY A 136 30.10 -17.18 3.55
N LEU A 137 28.77 -17.14 3.50
CA LEU A 137 27.90 -17.86 4.44
C LEU A 137 28.03 -19.39 4.36
N THR A 138 28.64 -19.93 3.30
CA THR A 138 28.95 -21.36 3.20
C THR A 138 30.28 -21.75 3.85
N GLU A 139 31.10 -20.81 4.32
CA GLU A 139 32.40 -21.11 4.92
C GLU A 139 32.28 -21.87 6.25
N GLY A 140 31.22 -21.60 7.02
CA GLY A 140 30.91 -22.35 8.25
C GLY A 140 30.27 -23.72 7.97
N SER A 141 30.51 -24.69 8.85
CA SER A 141 30.00 -26.06 8.68
C SER A 141 28.47 -26.15 8.62
N ILE A 142 27.78 -25.34 9.43
CA ILE A 142 26.30 -25.23 9.43
C ILE A 142 25.79 -24.65 8.12
N GLY A 143 26.39 -23.56 7.64
CA GLY A 143 26.00 -22.90 6.39
C GLY A 143 26.23 -23.80 5.17
N LEU A 144 27.38 -24.49 5.12
CA LEU A 144 27.69 -25.49 4.10
C LEU A 144 26.68 -26.64 4.10
N LEU A 145 26.31 -27.16 5.28
CA LEU A 145 25.30 -28.21 5.44
C LEU A 145 23.95 -27.80 4.85
N LEU A 146 23.45 -26.63 5.24
CA LEU A 146 22.15 -26.12 4.81
C LEU A 146 22.11 -25.83 3.30
N TYR A 147 23.17 -25.22 2.78
CA TYR A 147 23.33 -24.99 1.35
C TYR A 147 23.37 -26.30 0.56
N THR A 148 24.15 -27.29 1.03
CA THR A 148 24.25 -28.61 0.38
C THR A 148 22.90 -29.30 0.32
N VAL A 149 22.13 -29.28 1.41
CA VAL A 149 20.78 -29.88 1.45
C VAL A 149 19.84 -29.18 0.48
N ALA A 150 19.86 -27.84 0.42
CA ALA A 150 19.06 -27.08 -0.54
C ALA A 150 19.38 -27.48 -1.99
N GLN A 151 20.68 -27.56 -2.35
CA GLN A 151 21.14 -27.99 -3.67
C GLN A 151 20.71 -29.43 -3.99
N MET A 152 20.89 -30.37 -3.07
CA MET A 152 20.51 -31.78 -3.25
C MET A 152 19.00 -31.93 -3.50
N CYS A 153 18.17 -31.22 -2.73
CA CYS A 153 16.73 -31.30 -2.86
C CYS A 153 16.24 -30.66 -4.16
N TRP A 154 16.76 -29.46 -4.50
CA TRP A 154 16.43 -28.78 -5.75
C TRP A 154 16.83 -29.60 -6.97
N SER A 155 18.08 -30.10 -7.02
CA SER A 155 18.59 -30.95 -8.11
C SER A 155 17.71 -32.20 -8.30
N ARG A 156 17.33 -32.86 -7.20
CA ARG A 156 16.50 -34.07 -7.21
C ARG A 156 15.09 -33.79 -7.73
N LEU A 157 14.47 -32.69 -7.31
CA LEU A 157 13.12 -32.32 -7.69
C LEU A 157 13.05 -31.85 -9.14
N GLN A 158 13.98 -30.99 -9.55
CA GLN A 158 14.01 -30.40 -10.89
C GLN A 158 14.65 -31.30 -11.94
N ALA A 159 15.24 -32.44 -11.55
CA ALA A 159 15.93 -33.37 -12.44
C ALA A 159 17.11 -32.72 -13.18
N ARG A 160 17.83 -31.81 -12.51
CA ARG A 160 18.95 -31.03 -13.06
C ARG A 160 20.19 -31.23 -12.20
N PRO A 161 21.41 -31.09 -12.75
CA PRO A 161 22.62 -31.07 -11.94
C PRO A 161 22.59 -29.90 -10.95
N VAL A 162 23.38 -30.00 -9.89
CA VAL A 162 23.64 -28.85 -9.00
C VAL A 162 24.40 -27.76 -9.76
N LEU A 163 24.53 -26.58 -9.18
CA LEU A 163 25.29 -25.50 -9.79
C LEU A 163 26.76 -25.91 -10.00
N GLU A 164 27.24 -25.85 -11.23
CA GLU A 164 28.62 -26.25 -11.61
C GLU A 164 29.69 -25.52 -10.78
N GLU A 165 29.48 -24.23 -10.50
CA GLU A 165 30.39 -23.40 -9.69
C GLU A 165 30.59 -23.92 -8.26
N THR A 166 29.63 -24.67 -7.71
CA THR A 166 29.65 -25.15 -6.32
C THR A 166 29.61 -26.68 -6.20
N GLU A 167 29.64 -27.42 -7.31
CA GLU A 167 29.51 -28.87 -7.34
C GLU A 167 30.64 -29.55 -6.54
N ASP A 168 31.90 -29.27 -6.89
CA ASP A 168 33.07 -29.81 -6.20
C ASP A 168 33.12 -29.37 -4.73
N TYR A 169 32.66 -28.15 -4.45
CA TYR A 169 32.69 -27.55 -3.12
C TYR A 169 31.74 -28.26 -2.13
N ILE A 170 30.53 -28.64 -2.59
CA ILE A 170 29.55 -29.33 -1.73
C ILE A 170 29.73 -30.86 -1.69
N GLU A 171 30.58 -31.44 -2.53
CA GLU A 171 30.67 -32.89 -2.75
C GLU A 171 30.99 -33.68 -1.47
N GLY A 172 31.92 -33.19 -0.65
CA GLY A 172 32.27 -33.84 0.62
C GLY A 172 31.08 -33.94 1.58
N THR A 173 30.36 -32.83 1.77
CA THR A 173 29.15 -32.77 2.59
C THR A 173 28.05 -33.64 1.97
N ARG A 174 27.87 -33.59 0.65
CA ARG A 174 26.90 -34.39 -0.09
C ARG A 174 27.13 -35.89 0.13
N ALA A 175 28.36 -36.37 0.01
CA ALA A 175 28.73 -37.77 0.24
C ALA A 175 28.37 -38.21 1.67
N SER A 176 28.57 -37.35 2.67
CA SER A 176 28.23 -37.63 4.06
C SER A 176 26.72 -37.72 4.33
N LEU A 177 25.88 -37.09 3.49
CA LEU A 177 24.43 -37.00 3.67
C LEU A 177 23.66 -38.06 2.87
N VAL A 178 24.22 -38.59 1.78
CA VAL A 178 23.53 -39.52 0.85
C VAL A 178 22.99 -40.76 1.58
N GLY A 179 23.74 -41.31 2.53
CA GLY A 179 23.31 -42.50 3.29
C GLY A 179 22.07 -42.26 4.16
N GLU A 180 21.96 -41.08 4.77
CA GLU A 180 20.87 -40.71 5.68
C GLU A 180 19.66 -40.15 4.92
N LEU A 181 19.89 -39.29 3.93
CA LEU A 181 18.83 -38.58 3.21
C LEU A 181 18.31 -39.32 1.98
N GLY A 182 19.00 -40.36 1.49
CA GLY A 182 18.72 -41.01 0.21
C GLY A 182 17.26 -41.47 0.03
N THR A 183 16.69 -42.13 1.05
CA THR A 183 15.30 -42.60 1.03
C THR A 183 14.32 -41.43 1.00
N ALA A 184 14.56 -40.38 1.80
CA ALA A 184 13.69 -39.22 1.84
C ALA A 184 13.75 -38.41 0.54
N LEU A 185 14.95 -38.22 -0.05
CA LEU A 185 15.15 -37.56 -1.35
C LEU A 185 14.43 -38.30 -2.49
N TYR A 186 14.46 -39.64 -2.48
CA TYR A 186 13.67 -40.43 -3.42
C TYR A 186 12.16 -40.20 -3.22
N GLY A 187 11.72 -40.18 -1.96
CA GLY A 187 10.35 -39.90 -1.55
C GLY A 187 9.85 -38.54 -2.02
N LEU A 188 10.64 -37.46 -1.86
CA LEU A 188 10.29 -36.12 -2.31
C LEU A 188 9.89 -36.11 -3.80
N ARG A 189 10.73 -36.68 -4.67
CA ARG A 189 10.45 -36.73 -6.11
C ARG A 189 9.21 -37.55 -6.43
N ARG A 190 9.05 -38.70 -5.78
CA ARG A 190 7.92 -39.62 -6.01
C ARG A 190 6.58 -38.99 -5.61
N HIS A 191 6.56 -38.29 -4.48
CA HIS A 191 5.34 -37.75 -3.87
C HIS A 191 5.13 -36.24 -4.12
N ARG A 192 5.90 -35.60 -5.00
CA ARG A 192 5.77 -34.14 -5.30
C ARG A 192 4.36 -33.66 -5.66
N HIS A 193 3.49 -34.55 -6.12
CA HIS A 193 2.10 -34.24 -6.47
C HIS A 193 1.09 -34.43 -5.33
N ASP A 194 1.50 -35.02 -4.20
CA ASP A 194 0.70 -35.30 -3.00
C ASP A 194 1.38 -34.64 -1.79
N GLN A 195 0.81 -33.53 -1.31
CA GLN A 195 1.41 -32.74 -0.25
C GLN A 195 1.53 -33.51 1.07
N ALA A 196 0.55 -34.35 1.42
CA ALA A 196 0.57 -35.07 2.70
C ALA A 196 1.69 -36.11 2.72
N ALA A 197 1.81 -36.91 1.65
CA ALA A 197 2.89 -37.89 1.52
C ALA A 197 4.27 -37.22 1.36
N TYR A 198 4.34 -36.08 0.67
CA TYR A 198 5.57 -35.31 0.55
C TYR A 198 6.05 -34.76 1.89
N ALA A 199 5.15 -34.25 2.71
CA ALA A 199 5.46 -33.65 4.00
C ALA A 199 6.19 -34.62 4.95
N GLU A 200 5.88 -35.91 4.89
CA GLU A 200 6.58 -36.93 5.70
C GLU A 200 8.08 -37.01 5.36
N HIS A 201 8.41 -36.97 4.07
CA HIS A 201 9.78 -36.98 3.60
C HIS A 201 10.50 -35.65 3.84
N ALA A 202 9.79 -34.53 3.66
CA ALA A 202 10.33 -33.21 3.97
C ALA A 202 10.67 -33.07 5.45
N LEU A 203 9.79 -33.57 6.33
CA LEU A 203 10.00 -33.61 7.77
C LEU A 203 11.16 -34.53 8.17
N ALA A 204 11.32 -35.67 7.50
CA ALA A 204 12.46 -36.56 7.73
C ALA A 204 13.80 -35.86 7.41
N ILE A 205 13.87 -35.13 6.30
CA ILE A 205 15.07 -34.34 5.94
C ILE A 205 15.29 -33.23 6.96
N ALA A 206 14.24 -32.46 7.28
CA ALA A 206 14.30 -31.38 8.26
C ALA A 206 14.88 -31.86 9.60
N ARG A 207 14.38 -32.98 10.14
CA ARG A 207 14.85 -33.57 11.40
C ARG A 207 16.31 -34.01 11.37
N VAL A 208 16.78 -34.60 10.27
CA VAL A 208 18.20 -34.98 10.11
C VAL A 208 19.08 -33.74 10.12
N VAL A 209 18.68 -32.69 9.39
CA VAL A 209 19.42 -31.42 9.36
C VAL A 209 19.42 -30.75 10.73
N GLY A 210 18.26 -30.64 11.39
CA GLY A 210 18.15 -30.09 12.74
C GLY A 210 19.01 -30.85 13.75
N ALA A 211 19.03 -32.19 13.68
CA ALA A 211 19.89 -33.00 14.54
C ALA A 211 21.39 -32.74 14.30
N ARG A 212 21.84 -32.63 13.04
CA ARG A 212 23.23 -32.30 12.73
C ARG A 212 23.62 -30.90 13.17
N VAL A 213 22.76 -29.89 12.95
CA VAL A 213 23.02 -28.53 13.41
C VAL A 213 23.12 -28.46 14.94
N ARG A 214 22.23 -29.15 15.67
CA ARG A 214 22.32 -29.23 17.13
C ARG A 214 23.58 -29.95 17.62
N ALA A 215 23.99 -31.02 16.94
CA ALA A 215 25.22 -31.74 17.27
C ALA A 215 26.46 -30.87 17.05
N GLU A 216 26.50 -30.11 15.96
CA GLU A 216 27.59 -29.18 15.65
C GLU A 216 27.68 -28.07 16.72
N ARG A 217 26.56 -27.42 17.04
CA ARG A 217 26.49 -26.40 18.10
C ARG A 217 26.96 -26.93 19.46
N ALA A 218 26.57 -28.16 19.81
CA ALA A 218 26.97 -28.78 21.07
C ALA A 218 28.47 -29.13 21.15
N GLN A 219 29.15 -29.28 20.01
CA GLN A 219 30.61 -29.43 19.97
C GLN A 219 31.32 -28.09 20.15
N ILE A 220 30.74 -27.01 19.61
CA ILE A 220 31.29 -25.65 19.70
C ILE A 220 31.16 -25.09 21.12
N ASP A 221 30.03 -25.31 21.81
CA ASP A 221 29.82 -24.89 23.21
C ASP A 221 30.76 -25.60 24.23
N GLY A 222 31.47 -26.65 23.82
CA GLY A 222 32.39 -27.44 24.66
C GLY A 222 33.84 -26.95 24.67
N ASP A 223 34.25 -26.09 23.73
CA ASP A 223 35.58 -25.51 23.62
C ASP A 223 35.49 -23.98 23.69
N GLU A 224 36.03 -23.37 24.76
CA GLU A 224 36.06 -21.91 24.92
C GLU A 224 36.83 -21.22 23.76
N ALA A 225 36.08 -20.63 22.82
CA ALA A 225 36.56 -19.57 21.93
C ALA A 225 35.38 -18.67 21.47
N GLU A 226 35.21 -17.53 22.13
CA GLU A 226 34.33 -16.45 21.67
C GLU A 226 34.82 -15.85 20.33
N ASN A 227 33.87 -15.58 19.43
CA ASN A 227 33.84 -14.51 18.39
C ASN A 227 33.84 -14.80 16.86
N GLN A 228 33.67 -16.01 16.30
CA GLN A 228 33.57 -16.12 14.81
C GLN A 228 32.51 -17.05 14.18
N GLU A 229 31.64 -17.75 14.91
CA GLU A 229 30.62 -18.64 14.28
C GLU A 229 29.15 -18.20 14.43
N ASP A 230 28.91 -17.03 15.02
CA ASP A 230 27.55 -16.46 15.15
C ASP A 230 26.97 -15.91 13.83
N ASP A 231 27.80 -15.77 12.77
CA ASP A 231 27.39 -15.10 11.54
C ASP A 231 26.64 -16.02 10.56
N ALA A 232 27.06 -17.28 10.39
CA ALA A 232 26.39 -18.22 9.46
C ALA A 232 25.01 -18.67 9.98
N THR A 233 24.93 -18.90 11.30
CA THR A 233 23.67 -19.21 11.98
C THR A 233 22.79 -17.98 12.12
N GLY A 234 23.39 -16.81 12.41
CA GLY A 234 22.73 -15.51 12.42
C GLY A 234 22.17 -15.12 11.06
N ALA A 235 22.84 -15.39 9.94
CA ALA A 235 22.34 -15.13 8.60
C ALA A 235 21.20 -16.07 8.19
N PHE A 236 21.27 -17.35 8.57
CA PHE A 236 20.17 -18.30 8.34
C PHE A 236 18.99 -18.11 9.32
N ALA A 237 19.25 -17.55 10.51
CA ALA A 237 18.24 -17.10 11.47
C ALA A 237 17.65 -15.73 11.11
N LEU A 238 18.39 -14.80 10.51
CA LEU A 238 17.87 -13.62 9.81
C LEU A 238 17.00 -14.06 8.61
N LEU A 239 17.33 -15.19 8.00
CA LEU A 239 16.46 -15.89 7.05
C LEU A 239 15.20 -16.52 7.70
N LEU A 240 14.98 -16.38 9.01
CA LEU A 240 13.76 -16.82 9.72
C LEU A 240 13.06 -15.68 10.48
N ASP A 241 13.82 -14.74 11.04
CA ASP A 241 13.38 -13.75 12.03
C ASP A 241 13.26 -12.31 11.48
N VAL A 242 13.49 -12.07 10.18
CA VAL A 242 13.13 -10.78 9.54
C VAL A 242 11.61 -10.72 9.28
N GLU A 243 10.82 -10.97 10.33
CA GLU A 243 9.42 -10.57 10.34
C GLU A 243 9.27 -9.07 10.71
N ASP A 244 10.27 -8.43 11.34
CA ASP A 244 10.13 -7.07 11.91
C ASP A 244 11.34 -6.08 11.75
N SER A 245 12.36 -6.37 10.96
CA SER A 245 13.48 -5.42 10.76
C SER A 245 13.22 -4.46 9.59
N ASP A 246 12.51 -3.36 9.86
CA ASP A 246 12.37 -2.20 8.94
C ASP A 246 13.68 -1.40 8.93
N GLY A 247 14.43 -1.51 7.83
CA GLY A 247 15.57 -0.65 7.50
C GLY A 247 15.57 -0.38 6.01
N ASP A 248 14.92 0.71 5.60
CA ASP A 248 14.93 1.25 4.23
C ASP A 248 15.75 2.55 4.24
N GLU A 249 17.06 2.46 4.03
CA GLU A 249 17.94 3.60 3.75
C GLU A 249 18.23 3.67 2.25
N ASP A 250 17.26 4.15 1.46
CA ASP A 250 17.44 5.04 0.29
C ASP A 250 16.16 5.11 -0.55
N GLY A 251 15.30 6.06 -0.21
CA GLY A 251 14.03 6.36 -0.88
C GLY A 251 13.19 7.35 -0.09
N ILE A 252 12.09 7.87 -0.68
CA ILE A 252 11.05 8.56 0.12
C ILE A 252 10.65 7.57 1.22
N ALA A 253 10.93 7.92 2.47
CA ALA A 253 10.72 7.00 3.58
C ALA A 253 9.27 6.50 3.61
N ALA A 254 9.08 5.20 3.80
CA ALA A 254 7.76 4.67 4.07
C ALA A 254 7.31 5.15 5.45
N ALA A 255 6.00 5.43 5.60
CA ALA A 255 5.46 5.84 6.87
C ALA A 255 5.67 4.73 7.93
N THR A 256 6.32 5.06 9.05
CA THR A 256 6.61 4.11 10.12
C THR A 256 5.32 3.56 10.71
N THR A 257 5.15 2.24 10.69
CA THR A 257 3.91 1.58 11.10
C THR A 257 4.20 0.41 12.03
N GLY A 258 3.25 0.03 12.89
CA GLY A 258 3.46 -1.05 13.85
C GLY A 258 2.17 -1.66 14.39
N HIS A 259 2.33 -2.68 15.23
CA HIS A 259 1.22 -3.39 15.90
C HIS A 259 0.93 -2.78 17.27
N SER A 260 -0.36 -2.52 17.55
CA SER A 260 -0.81 -2.05 18.87
C SER A 260 -1.48 -3.18 19.64
N LYS A 261 -0.79 -3.68 20.67
CA LYS A 261 -1.33 -4.70 21.57
C LYS A 261 -2.56 -4.21 22.33
N VAL A 262 -2.62 -2.92 22.72
CA VAL A 262 -3.77 -2.34 23.43
C VAL A 262 -5.00 -2.28 22.52
N PHE A 263 -4.80 -1.99 21.23
CA PHE A 263 -5.87 -1.98 20.23
C PHE A 263 -6.38 -3.39 19.90
N GLU A 264 -5.47 -4.36 19.78
CA GLU A 264 -5.82 -5.79 19.58
C GLU A 264 -6.55 -6.39 20.79
N ASP A 265 -6.05 -6.17 22.00
CA ASP A 265 -6.68 -6.63 23.26
C ASP A 265 -8.07 -5.99 23.48
N ALA A 266 -8.28 -4.79 22.93
CA ALA A 266 -9.58 -4.11 22.93
C ALA A 266 -10.52 -4.61 21.81
N ALA A 267 -10.18 -5.69 21.10
CA ALA A 267 -10.90 -6.23 19.95
C ALA A 267 -11.10 -5.19 18.83
N LEU A 268 -10.07 -4.39 18.56
CA LEU A 268 -10.07 -3.31 17.55
C LEU A 268 -11.05 -2.15 17.86
N ALA A 269 -11.54 -2.06 19.10
CA ALA A 269 -12.48 -1.00 19.47
C ALA A 269 -11.74 0.29 19.85
N TYR A 270 -11.63 1.21 18.91
CA TYR A 270 -11.20 2.58 19.19
C TYR A 270 -12.10 3.24 20.23
N ARG A 271 -11.49 3.86 21.23
CA ARG A 271 -12.17 4.60 22.30
C ARG A 271 -11.81 6.08 22.28
N VAL A 272 -12.81 6.89 22.63
CA VAL A 272 -12.66 8.32 22.86
C VAL A 272 -12.99 8.62 24.32
N PHE A 273 -12.06 9.24 25.05
CA PHE A 273 -12.28 9.57 26.46
C PHE A 273 -13.43 10.58 26.63
N THR A 274 -13.45 11.64 25.81
CA THR A 274 -14.53 12.61 25.78
C THR A 274 -14.58 13.36 24.46
N THR A 275 -15.79 13.57 23.94
CA THR A 275 -16.04 14.39 22.74
C THR A 275 -16.47 15.82 23.07
N ARG A 276 -16.55 16.16 24.36
CA ARG A 276 -17.11 17.43 24.85
C ARG A 276 -16.42 18.68 24.30
N PHE A 277 -15.15 18.56 23.94
CA PHE A 277 -14.30 19.67 23.52
C PHE A 277 -14.05 19.69 22.01
N ASP A 278 -14.61 18.72 21.28
CA ASP A 278 -14.46 18.61 19.85
C ASP A 278 -15.21 19.73 19.15
N ARG A 279 -14.70 20.14 17.99
CA ARG A 279 -15.32 21.20 17.21
C ARG A 279 -15.17 20.98 15.71
N GLU A 280 -16.23 21.32 15.00
CA GLU A 280 -16.22 21.61 13.58
C GLU A 280 -16.34 23.12 13.40
N VAL A 281 -15.45 23.73 12.62
CA VAL A 281 -15.38 25.19 12.46
C VAL A 281 -15.10 25.58 11.01
N ALA A 282 -15.71 26.70 10.58
CA ALA A 282 -15.34 27.32 9.31
C ALA A 282 -13.96 27.99 9.45
N ALA A 283 -12.97 27.54 8.66
CA ALA A 283 -11.57 27.97 8.82
C ALA A 283 -11.39 29.49 8.68
N GLY A 284 -12.14 30.13 7.78
CA GLY A 284 -12.13 31.59 7.59
C GLY A 284 -12.54 32.39 8.84
N SER A 285 -13.28 31.80 9.78
CA SER A 285 -13.65 32.45 11.04
C SER A 285 -12.50 32.52 12.06
N LEU A 286 -11.49 31.66 11.92
CA LEU A 286 -10.32 31.60 12.81
C LEU A 286 -9.25 32.64 12.46
N VAL A 287 -9.38 33.31 11.31
CA VAL A 287 -8.38 34.23 10.78
C VAL A 287 -8.97 35.62 10.61
N ARG A 288 -8.20 36.66 10.99
CA ARG A 288 -8.62 38.04 10.80
C ARG A 288 -8.78 38.34 9.30
N ARG A 289 -9.86 39.03 8.93
CA ARG A 289 -10.17 39.37 7.53
C ARG A 289 -9.02 40.05 6.77
N ALA A 290 -8.23 40.89 7.45
CA ALA A 290 -7.07 41.55 6.84
C ALA A 290 -5.98 40.53 6.45
N LEU A 291 -5.64 39.61 7.34
CA LEU A 291 -4.65 38.55 7.08
C LEU A 291 -5.14 37.57 6.00
N LEU A 292 -6.45 37.26 5.95
CA LEU A 292 -7.00 36.44 4.87
C LEU A 292 -6.82 37.09 3.49
N ARG A 293 -6.98 38.42 3.39
CA ARG A 293 -6.76 39.15 2.14
C ARG A 293 -5.28 39.10 1.73
N GLU A 294 -4.38 39.36 2.67
CA GLU A 294 -2.93 39.26 2.42
C GLU A 294 -2.51 37.85 1.98
N ASN A 295 -2.96 36.81 2.68
CA ASN A 295 -2.69 35.43 2.30
C ASN A 295 -3.30 35.08 0.93
N ARG A 296 -4.47 35.62 0.61
CA ARG A 296 -5.11 35.43 -0.71
C ARG A 296 -4.30 36.08 -1.83
N GLU A 297 -3.77 37.28 -1.60
CA GLU A 297 -2.89 37.97 -2.56
C GLU A 297 -1.61 37.16 -2.81
N ARG A 298 -1.00 36.62 -1.75
CA ARG A 298 0.17 35.72 -1.87
C ARG A 298 -0.15 34.47 -2.69
N LEU A 299 -1.31 33.83 -2.45
CA LEU A 299 -1.74 32.66 -3.23
C LEU A 299 -1.99 33.02 -4.70
N ASP A 300 -2.61 34.17 -4.97
CA ASP A 300 -2.89 34.62 -6.33
C ASP A 300 -1.60 34.86 -7.11
N GLN A 301 -0.59 35.47 -6.47
CA GLN A 301 0.73 35.66 -7.05
C GLN A 301 1.41 34.32 -7.37
N ALA A 302 1.47 33.41 -6.40
CA ALA A 302 2.07 32.09 -6.61
C ALA A 302 1.33 31.26 -7.68
N THR A 303 -0.01 31.39 -7.75
CA THR A 303 -0.81 30.74 -8.81
C THR A 303 -0.46 31.27 -10.20
N ALA A 304 -0.22 32.58 -10.33
CA ALA A 304 0.16 33.19 -11.59
C ALA A 304 1.54 32.73 -12.08
N GLU A 305 2.47 32.48 -11.15
CA GLU A 305 3.83 32.02 -11.43
C GLU A 305 3.89 30.55 -11.90
N GLN A 306 2.95 29.70 -11.47
CA GLN A 306 2.96 28.27 -11.82
C GLN A 306 2.57 27.95 -13.28
N GLY A 307 1.79 28.80 -13.94
CA GLY A 307 1.43 28.61 -15.36
C GLY A 307 0.62 27.34 -15.69
N ILE A 308 -0.10 26.75 -14.73
CA ILE A 308 -0.85 25.50 -14.92
C ILE A 308 -2.02 25.68 -15.91
N ASN A 309 -2.10 24.79 -16.91
CA ASN A 309 -3.20 24.77 -17.89
C ASN A 309 -4.44 24.06 -17.33
N LEU A 310 -5.28 24.81 -16.61
CA LEU A 310 -6.51 24.30 -15.98
C LEU A 310 -7.50 23.66 -16.97
N PRO A 311 -7.76 24.22 -18.17
CA PRO A 311 -8.61 23.54 -19.16
C PRO A 311 -8.10 22.15 -19.56
N ARG A 312 -6.79 21.97 -19.68
CA ARG A 312 -6.19 20.66 -19.98
C ARG A 312 -6.39 19.69 -18.81
N LEU A 313 -6.15 20.14 -17.58
CA LEU A 313 -6.38 19.33 -16.38
C LEU A 313 -7.86 18.93 -16.24
N ALA A 314 -8.78 19.86 -16.45
CA ALA A 314 -10.21 19.61 -16.42
C ALA A 314 -10.62 18.55 -17.46
N ARG A 315 -10.13 18.63 -18.71
CA ARG A 315 -10.40 17.60 -19.73
C ARG A 315 -9.85 16.22 -19.35
N ARG A 316 -8.67 16.18 -18.71
CA ARG A 316 -8.07 14.93 -18.22
C ARG A 316 -8.91 14.30 -17.10
N LEU A 317 -9.26 15.07 -16.08
CA LEU A 317 -10.17 14.65 -15.01
C LEU A 317 -11.53 14.20 -15.58
N GLY A 318 -12.07 14.95 -16.55
CA GLY A 318 -13.29 14.59 -17.25
C GLY A 318 -13.19 13.23 -17.96
N SER A 319 -12.07 12.91 -18.60
CA SER A 319 -11.89 11.61 -19.28
C SER A 319 -11.93 10.40 -18.33
N VAL A 320 -11.80 10.67 -17.03
CA VAL A 320 -11.80 9.69 -15.95
C VAL A 320 -13.12 9.69 -15.16
N LEU A 321 -13.76 10.85 -15.01
CA LEU A 321 -14.95 11.04 -14.16
C LEU A 321 -16.25 11.17 -14.95
N TRP A 322 -16.21 11.37 -16.27
CA TRP A 322 -17.41 11.52 -17.08
C TRP A 322 -18.13 10.20 -17.30
N GLU A 323 -19.44 10.27 -17.11
CA GLU A 323 -20.37 9.20 -17.44
C GLU A 323 -21.40 9.69 -18.46
N PRO A 324 -21.89 8.82 -19.37
CA PRO A 324 -22.98 9.17 -20.27
C PRO A 324 -24.26 9.43 -19.48
N ARG A 325 -24.80 10.65 -19.54
CA ARG A 325 -26.04 11.03 -18.87
C ARG A 325 -27.07 11.56 -19.86
N PRO A 326 -28.37 11.20 -19.70
CA PRO A 326 -29.44 11.83 -20.44
C PRO A 326 -29.47 13.33 -20.14
N ASP A 327 -29.38 14.16 -21.17
CA ASP A 327 -29.42 15.62 -21.08
C ASP A 327 -30.55 16.16 -21.95
N GLY A 328 -31.77 15.81 -21.55
CA GLY A 328 -32.98 16.24 -22.23
C GLY A 328 -33.06 15.76 -23.69
N ARG A 329 -33.60 16.62 -24.56
CA ARG A 329 -33.91 16.31 -25.95
C ARG A 329 -33.28 17.35 -26.86
N ALA A 330 -32.56 16.88 -27.87
CA ALA A 330 -32.12 17.73 -28.98
C ALA A 330 -33.31 17.89 -29.94
N PHE A 331 -33.81 19.12 -30.08
CA PHE A 331 -34.95 19.45 -30.95
C PHE A 331 -34.47 19.99 -32.28
N GLY A 332 -35.24 19.74 -33.34
CA GLY A 332 -34.91 20.24 -34.67
C GLY A 332 -33.94 19.33 -35.42
N GLU A 333 -34.03 18.03 -35.16
CA GLU A 333 -33.32 16.99 -35.90
C GLU A 333 -34.12 16.61 -37.15
N GLU A 334 -33.42 16.15 -38.19
CA GLU A 334 -34.04 15.67 -39.44
C GLU A 334 -34.62 14.25 -39.32
N GLU A 335 -34.24 13.51 -38.26
CA GLU A 335 -34.71 12.16 -37.96
C GLU A 335 -34.87 11.95 -36.45
N GLY A 336 -35.75 11.02 -36.04
CA GLY A 336 -35.95 10.68 -34.64
C GLY A 336 -37.43 10.56 -34.26
N ARG A 337 -37.79 11.04 -33.07
CA ARG A 337 -39.19 11.10 -32.60
C ARG A 337 -39.84 12.40 -33.05
N ILE A 338 -41.09 12.35 -33.50
CA ILE A 338 -41.79 13.54 -34.03
C ILE A 338 -42.08 14.54 -32.91
N ASP A 339 -41.68 15.81 -33.09
CA ASP A 339 -42.10 16.93 -32.25
C ASP A 339 -43.49 17.42 -32.69
N GLY A 340 -44.52 17.01 -31.95
CA GLY A 340 -45.91 17.41 -32.22
C GLY A 340 -46.13 18.92 -32.28
N ARG A 341 -45.29 19.74 -31.62
CA ARG A 341 -45.39 21.21 -31.63
C ARG A 341 -45.00 21.81 -32.98
N ARG A 342 -44.18 21.11 -33.77
CA ARG A 342 -43.68 21.57 -35.08
C ARG A 342 -44.49 21.05 -36.26
N LEU A 343 -45.47 20.17 -36.04
CA LEU A 343 -46.29 19.62 -37.11
C LEU A 343 -47.04 20.68 -37.94
N ALA A 344 -47.46 21.79 -37.31
CA ALA A 344 -48.06 22.90 -38.05
C ALA A 344 -47.11 23.53 -39.08
N GLN A 345 -45.79 23.46 -38.85
CA GLN A 345 -44.77 23.98 -39.77
C GLN A 345 -44.65 23.14 -41.05
N LEU A 346 -45.01 21.86 -41.00
CA LEU A 346 -45.09 21.01 -42.20
C LEU A 346 -46.10 21.60 -43.21
N VAL A 347 -47.18 22.19 -42.71
CA VAL A 347 -48.23 22.80 -43.54
C VAL A 347 -47.79 24.16 -44.06
N SER A 348 -47.17 25.00 -43.22
CA SER A 348 -46.74 26.34 -43.61
C SER A 348 -45.44 26.37 -44.41
N SER A 349 -44.60 25.35 -44.30
CA SER A 349 -43.28 25.26 -44.94
C SER A 349 -42.93 23.81 -45.26
N PRO A 350 -43.43 23.26 -46.38
CA PRO A 350 -43.27 21.83 -46.74
C PRO A 350 -41.83 21.35 -46.93
N THR A 351 -40.86 22.26 -46.99
CA THR A 351 -39.43 21.96 -47.11
C THR A 351 -38.74 21.77 -45.75
N GLU A 352 -39.40 22.07 -44.62
CA GLU A 352 -38.80 21.94 -43.29
C GLU A 352 -38.69 20.46 -42.89
N ARG A 353 -37.47 20.02 -42.60
CA ARG A 353 -37.14 18.63 -42.24
C ARG A 353 -36.87 18.45 -40.75
N ARG A 354 -36.66 19.54 -40.01
CA ARG A 354 -36.29 19.57 -38.59
C ARG A 354 -37.49 19.44 -37.66
N LEU A 355 -38.27 18.38 -37.89
CA LEU A 355 -39.52 18.08 -37.19
C LEU A 355 -39.33 17.05 -36.07
N PHE A 356 -38.13 16.52 -35.93
CA PHE A 356 -37.84 15.46 -34.97
C PHE A 356 -37.04 15.99 -33.79
N TYR A 357 -37.09 15.22 -32.70
CA TYR A 357 -36.18 15.33 -31.58
C TYR A 357 -35.59 13.96 -31.26
N ARG A 358 -34.38 13.97 -30.68
CA ARG A 358 -33.71 12.77 -30.16
C ARG A 358 -33.36 12.98 -28.70
N ASP A 359 -33.44 11.91 -27.92
CA ASP A 359 -32.94 11.93 -26.55
C ASP A 359 -31.42 12.18 -26.62
N GLN A 360 -30.96 13.24 -25.96
CA GLN A 360 -29.56 13.65 -26.01
C GLN A 360 -28.82 13.02 -24.83
N ILE A 361 -27.64 12.45 -25.08
CA ILE A 361 -26.75 11.97 -24.03
C ILE A 361 -25.53 12.87 -24.05
N LYS A 362 -25.24 13.54 -22.94
CA LYS A 362 -23.99 14.28 -22.74
C LYS A 362 -23.14 13.61 -21.69
N LEU A 363 -21.84 13.76 -21.83
CA LEU A 363 -20.90 13.40 -20.79
C LEU A 363 -21.05 14.40 -19.63
N GLY A 364 -21.42 13.88 -18.46
CA GLY A 364 -21.58 14.67 -17.25
C GLY A 364 -20.85 14.00 -16.09
N THR A 365 -20.65 14.75 -15.01
CA THR A 365 -20.02 14.25 -13.79
C THR A 365 -21.06 14.16 -12.69
N ASP A 366 -21.18 13.01 -12.04
CA ASP A 366 -22.03 12.79 -10.86
C ASP A 366 -21.16 12.33 -9.70
N CYS A 367 -20.24 13.22 -9.33
CA CYS A 367 -19.15 12.91 -8.43
C CYS A 367 -18.99 14.01 -7.38
N ALA A 368 -18.89 13.60 -6.12
CA ALA A 368 -18.44 14.44 -5.02
C ALA A 368 -16.98 14.10 -4.67
N VAL A 369 -16.13 15.12 -4.55
CA VAL A 369 -14.70 14.98 -4.22
C VAL A 369 -14.37 15.85 -3.01
N SER A 370 -13.99 15.23 -1.89
CA SER A 370 -13.49 15.94 -0.71
C SER A 370 -11.97 15.81 -0.64
N LEU A 371 -11.28 16.95 -0.58
CA LEU A 371 -9.85 17.01 -0.28
C LEU A 371 -9.68 17.24 1.23
N LEU A 372 -9.04 16.29 1.93
CA LEU A 372 -8.79 16.36 3.36
C LEU A 372 -7.30 16.61 3.61
N ILE A 373 -6.97 17.81 4.10
CA ILE A 373 -5.58 18.21 4.35
C ILE A 373 -5.23 18.03 5.82
N ASP A 374 -4.17 17.27 6.08
CA ASP A 374 -3.54 17.23 7.39
C ASP A 374 -2.95 18.60 7.74
N CYS A 375 -3.41 19.15 8.85
CA CYS A 375 -2.88 20.39 9.41
C CYS A 375 -2.00 20.08 10.64
N SER A 376 -1.09 19.12 10.51
CA SER A 376 -0.06 18.79 11.50
C SER A 376 1.13 19.75 11.45
N GLY A 377 1.94 19.76 12.50
CA GLY A 377 3.09 20.67 12.63
C GLY A 377 4.11 20.54 11.49
N SER A 378 4.31 19.34 10.96
CA SER A 378 5.24 19.01 9.86
C SER A 378 4.80 19.64 8.53
N MET A 379 3.48 19.67 8.28
CA MET A 379 2.88 20.20 7.03
C MET A 379 3.12 21.69 6.81
N LYS A 380 3.55 22.44 7.83
CA LYS A 380 3.80 23.89 7.76
C LYS A 380 4.75 24.29 6.64
N HIS A 381 5.75 23.47 6.34
CA HIS A 381 6.74 23.77 5.30
C HIS A 381 6.20 23.49 3.88
N HIS A 382 5.22 22.59 3.75
CA HIS A 382 4.66 22.15 2.48
C HIS A 382 3.28 22.76 2.18
N ILE A 383 2.73 23.58 3.10
CA ILE A 383 1.35 24.06 2.96
C ILE A 383 1.12 24.94 1.75
N MET A 384 2.11 25.73 1.33
CA MET A 384 1.99 26.59 0.15
C MET A 384 1.79 25.74 -1.14
N PRO A 385 2.70 24.82 -1.51
CA PRO A 385 2.50 23.97 -2.69
C PRO A 385 1.24 23.10 -2.55
N VAL A 386 0.95 22.54 -1.38
CA VAL A 386 -0.28 21.76 -1.15
C VAL A 386 -1.55 22.58 -1.41
N THR A 387 -1.58 23.83 -0.93
CA THR A 387 -2.74 24.73 -1.16
C THR A 387 -2.92 25.04 -2.64
N LEU A 388 -1.83 25.31 -3.37
CA LEU A 388 -1.87 25.60 -4.82
C LEU A 388 -2.35 24.39 -5.62
N MET A 389 -1.90 23.19 -5.25
CA MET A 389 -2.36 21.93 -5.82
C MET A 389 -3.86 21.73 -5.58
N ALA A 390 -4.30 21.86 -4.32
CA ALA A 390 -5.70 21.70 -3.94
C ALA A 390 -6.61 22.70 -4.67
N GLU A 391 -6.22 23.97 -4.77
CA GLU A 391 -6.99 24.98 -5.54
C GLU A 391 -7.05 24.63 -7.03
N SER A 392 -5.96 24.15 -7.62
CA SER A 392 -5.92 23.76 -9.03
C SER A 392 -6.82 22.57 -9.32
N LEU A 393 -6.80 21.54 -8.45
CA LEU A 393 -7.69 20.39 -8.53
C LEU A 393 -9.15 20.79 -8.38
N ILE A 394 -9.49 21.57 -7.34
CA ILE A 394 -10.86 22.05 -7.11
C ILE A 394 -11.38 22.82 -8.32
N ARG A 395 -10.59 23.75 -8.86
CA ARG A 395 -10.99 24.54 -10.04
C ARG A 395 -11.22 23.65 -11.25
N ALA A 396 -10.34 22.68 -11.50
CA ALA A 396 -10.47 21.78 -12.65
C ALA A 396 -11.65 20.80 -12.50
N LEU A 397 -11.93 20.32 -11.29
CA LEU A 397 -13.08 19.48 -10.95
C LEU A 397 -14.41 20.25 -11.08
N GLU A 398 -14.49 21.49 -10.59
CA GLU A 398 -15.68 22.33 -10.77
C GLU A 398 -15.95 22.66 -12.25
N MET A 399 -14.91 22.78 -13.08
CA MET A 399 -15.06 23.00 -14.53
C MET A 399 -15.74 21.83 -15.27
N ILE A 400 -15.66 20.61 -14.74
CA ILE A 400 -16.36 19.43 -15.29
C ILE A 400 -17.68 19.12 -14.57
N GLY A 401 -18.10 19.97 -13.63
CA GLY A 401 -19.36 19.83 -12.91
C GLY A 401 -19.32 18.91 -11.69
N ALA A 402 -18.14 18.54 -11.18
CA ALA A 402 -18.04 17.79 -9.93
C ALA A 402 -18.29 18.70 -8.71
N SER A 403 -18.97 18.16 -7.70
CA SER A 403 -19.07 18.80 -6.39
C SER A 403 -17.76 18.62 -5.64
N THR A 404 -17.22 19.69 -5.06
CA THR A 404 -15.90 19.65 -4.42
C THR A 404 -15.93 20.25 -3.03
N GLU A 405 -15.13 19.69 -2.14
CA GLU A 405 -15.00 20.17 -0.77
C GLU A 405 -13.53 20.26 -0.39
N LEU A 406 -13.17 21.26 0.43
CA LEU A 406 -11.83 21.39 1.01
C LEU A 406 -11.93 21.41 2.53
N LEU A 407 -11.42 20.34 3.12
CA LEU A 407 -11.43 20.06 4.53
C LEU A 407 -10.00 20.04 5.05
N GLY A 408 -9.83 20.31 6.34
CA GLY A 408 -8.60 19.97 7.03
C GLY A 408 -8.85 19.59 8.47
N PHE A 409 -7.91 18.88 9.06
CA PHE A 409 -8.03 18.37 10.41
C PHE A 409 -6.77 18.66 11.22
N THR A 410 -6.97 18.86 12.51
CA THR A 410 -5.91 19.06 13.49
C THR A 410 -6.51 18.85 14.88
N THR A 411 -5.70 18.90 15.92
CA THR A 411 -6.16 18.93 17.31
C THR A 411 -6.41 20.37 17.80
N GLY A 412 -7.25 20.51 18.81
CA GLY A 412 -7.53 21.80 19.45
C GLY A 412 -6.35 22.35 20.26
N ALA A 413 -5.47 21.47 20.74
CA ALA A 413 -4.28 21.83 21.52
C ALA A 413 -3.15 20.84 21.28
N TRP A 414 -1.93 21.23 21.68
CA TRP A 414 -0.80 20.31 21.75
C TRP A 414 -0.88 19.47 23.03
N ASN A 415 -0.41 18.22 22.97
CA ASN A 415 -0.25 17.33 24.10
C ASN A 415 -1.55 17.10 24.89
N GLY A 416 -2.67 16.85 24.19
CA GLY A 416 -3.91 16.38 24.81
C GLY A 416 -4.88 17.44 25.36
N GLY A 417 -4.50 18.72 25.37
CA GLY A 417 -5.46 19.81 25.60
C GLY A 417 -6.37 19.64 26.84
N ARG A 418 -7.66 19.92 26.67
CA ARG A 418 -8.67 19.87 27.73
C ARG A 418 -9.13 18.45 28.02
N ALA A 419 -9.15 17.58 27.02
CA ALA A 419 -9.49 16.17 27.18
C ALA A 419 -8.52 15.47 28.14
N TYR A 420 -7.21 15.67 27.96
CA TYR A 420 -6.17 15.18 28.86
C TYR A 420 -6.30 15.72 30.28
N GLN A 421 -6.58 17.01 30.44
CA GLN A 421 -6.81 17.62 31.77
C GLN A 421 -8.06 17.06 32.47
N ALA A 422 -9.09 16.69 31.71
CA ALA A 422 -10.28 16.02 32.27
C ALA A 422 -9.94 14.58 32.69
N TRP A 423 -9.18 13.85 31.89
CA TRP A 423 -8.72 12.50 32.22
C TRP A 423 -7.85 12.47 33.48
N MET A 424 -6.88 13.39 33.59
CA MET A 424 -6.06 13.52 34.80
C MET A 424 -6.89 13.78 36.05
N ARG A 425 -7.89 14.66 35.96
CA ARG A 425 -8.80 14.97 37.09
C ARG A 425 -9.71 13.79 37.46
N SER A 426 -9.98 12.89 36.53
CA SER A 426 -10.81 11.69 36.76
C SER A 426 -10.05 10.52 37.39
N GLY A 427 -8.80 10.71 37.82
CA GLY A 427 -8.00 9.66 38.46
C GLY A 427 -7.25 8.75 37.48
N ARG A 428 -7.07 9.18 36.23
CA ARG A 428 -6.29 8.46 35.19
C ARG A 428 -6.74 7.00 34.98
N PRO A 429 -8.03 6.76 34.62
CA PRO A 429 -8.48 5.43 34.26
C PRO A 429 -7.61 4.83 33.13
N ARG A 430 -7.36 3.51 33.21
CA ARG A 430 -6.53 2.77 32.23
C ARG A 430 -7.25 2.63 30.89
N GLY A 431 -6.49 2.65 29.79
CA GLY A 431 -7.00 2.56 28.42
C GLY A 431 -7.99 3.68 28.07
N PRO A 432 -7.61 4.96 28.24
CA PRO A 432 -8.54 6.07 28.02
C PRO A 432 -8.89 6.29 26.54
N GLY A 433 -8.14 5.71 25.60
CA GLY A 433 -8.28 5.99 24.18
C GLY A 433 -7.82 7.42 23.86
N ARG A 434 -8.52 8.11 22.94
CA ARG A 434 -8.18 9.48 22.56
C ARG A 434 -8.24 10.44 23.75
N LEU A 435 -7.16 11.22 23.90
CA LEU A 435 -6.97 12.19 24.97
C LEU A 435 -6.82 13.64 24.51
N ASN A 436 -7.04 13.96 23.23
CA ASN A 436 -7.00 15.33 22.72
C ASN A 436 -8.30 15.69 22.01
N GLU A 437 -8.71 16.96 22.05
CA GLU A 437 -9.87 17.44 21.30
C GLU A 437 -9.60 17.53 19.79
N VAL A 438 -10.54 17.06 18.97
CA VAL A 438 -10.43 17.23 17.51
C VAL A 438 -10.93 18.61 17.06
N CYS A 439 -10.29 19.13 16.01
CA CYS A 439 -10.65 20.37 15.37
C CYS A 439 -10.75 20.16 13.86
N HIS A 440 -11.96 19.87 13.40
CA HIS A 440 -12.26 19.73 11.98
C HIS A 440 -12.56 21.10 11.38
N MET A 441 -11.89 21.42 10.27
CA MET A 441 -11.91 22.73 9.63
C MET A 441 -12.49 22.62 8.22
N VAL A 442 -13.53 23.41 7.95
CA VAL A 442 -14.11 23.53 6.61
C VAL A 442 -13.57 24.80 5.96
N PHE A 443 -12.75 24.65 4.92
CA PHE A 443 -12.21 25.76 4.12
C PHE A 443 -13.13 26.11 2.95
N LYS A 444 -13.73 25.09 2.33
CA LYS A 444 -14.73 25.21 1.27
C LYS A 444 -15.74 24.08 1.45
N ASP A 445 -17.01 24.44 1.59
CA ASP A 445 -18.13 23.49 1.58
C ASP A 445 -18.55 23.11 0.14
N ALA A 446 -19.21 21.97 -0.02
CA ALA A 446 -19.63 21.41 -1.30
C ALA A 446 -20.61 22.33 -2.06
N GLU A 447 -21.49 23.05 -1.36
CA GLU A 447 -22.45 23.98 -2.01
C GLU A 447 -21.83 25.31 -2.42
N ARG A 448 -20.63 25.63 -1.93
CA ARG A 448 -19.93 26.89 -2.24
C ARG A 448 -18.97 26.67 -3.39
N SER A 449 -19.12 27.44 -4.46
CA SER A 449 -18.13 27.46 -5.54
C SER A 449 -16.78 27.99 -5.05
N TRP A 450 -15.69 27.58 -5.72
CA TRP A 450 -14.34 28.05 -5.43
C TRP A 450 -14.28 29.59 -5.36
N ARG A 451 -14.93 30.29 -6.30
CA ARG A 451 -14.95 31.77 -6.33
C ARG A 451 -15.47 32.39 -5.03
N ARG A 452 -16.45 31.75 -4.38
CA ARG A 452 -17.03 32.23 -3.11
C ARG A 452 -16.21 31.80 -1.90
N ALA A 453 -15.44 30.72 -1.99
CA ALA A 453 -14.64 30.19 -0.89
C ALA A 453 -13.16 30.60 -0.93
N ARG A 454 -12.66 31.16 -2.05
CA ARG A 454 -11.23 31.45 -2.28
C ARG A 454 -10.52 32.24 -1.16
N THR A 455 -11.24 33.12 -0.47
CA THR A 455 -10.69 33.89 0.67
C THR A 455 -10.57 33.02 1.92
N ASP A 456 -11.51 32.11 2.16
CA ASP A 456 -11.49 31.21 3.31
C ASP A 456 -10.42 30.12 3.13
N ILE A 457 -10.17 29.67 1.89
CA ILE A 457 -9.07 28.74 1.55
C ILE A 457 -7.71 29.31 1.97
N ALA A 458 -7.53 30.64 1.89
CA ALA A 458 -6.31 31.32 2.31
C ALA A 458 -6.01 31.19 3.82
N ALA A 459 -6.96 30.69 4.62
CA ALA A 459 -6.72 30.33 6.01
C ALA A 459 -5.67 29.22 6.18
N LEU A 460 -5.48 28.34 5.17
CA LEU A 460 -4.43 27.30 5.17
C LEU A 460 -3.03 27.90 5.37
N LEU A 461 -2.80 29.13 4.90
CA LEU A 461 -1.51 29.80 5.08
C LEU A 461 -1.30 30.39 6.49
N LYS A 462 -2.19 30.13 7.46
CA LYS A 462 -2.00 30.54 8.85
C LYS A 462 -1.34 29.40 9.66
N PRO A 463 -0.04 29.52 10.03
CA PRO A 463 0.68 28.42 10.69
C PRO A 463 0.13 28.04 12.08
N ASP A 464 -0.53 28.96 12.78
CA ASP A 464 -1.09 28.72 14.12
C ASP A 464 -2.27 27.74 14.13
N LEU A 465 -2.83 27.42 12.96
CA LEU A 465 -3.86 26.41 12.83
C LEU A 465 -3.28 24.99 12.93
N PHE A 466 -1.97 24.82 12.74
CA PHE A 466 -1.34 23.51 12.58
C PHE A 466 -0.79 22.97 13.92
N ARG A 467 -1.28 21.80 14.33
CA ARG A 467 -0.93 21.14 15.61
C ARG A 467 -0.62 19.64 15.45
N GLU A 468 -1.34 18.77 16.14
CA GLU A 468 -1.27 17.31 16.07
C GLU A 468 -2.41 16.77 15.20
N GLY A 469 -2.33 15.49 14.84
CA GLY A 469 -3.24 14.84 13.88
C GLY A 469 -3.90 13.59 14.46
N ILE A 470 -5.21 13.45 14.25
CA ILE A 470 -5.99 12.25 14.58
C ILE A 470 -6.75 11.83 13.32
N ASP A 471 -6.01 11.23 12.39
CA ASP A 471 -6.41 11.02 11.02
C ASP A 471 -7.61 10.08 10.89
N GLY A 472 -7.67 9.01 11.70
CA GLY A 472 -8.79 8.05 11.65
C GLY A 472 -10.15 8.74 11.84
N GLU A 473 -10.29 9.61 12.85
CA GLU A 473 -11.53 10.37 13.07
C GLU A 473 -11.78 11.39 11.95
N ALA A 474 -10.72 11.98 11.39
CA ALA A 474 -10.85 12.94 10.30
C ALA A 474 -11.30 12.29 8.98
N VAL A 475 -10.78 11.10 8.66
CA VAL A 475 -11.18 10.30 7.50
C VAL A 475 -12.65 9.88 7.63
N ASP A 476 -13.05 9.44 8.82
CA ASP A 476 -14.46 9.09 9.09
C ASP A 476 -15.38 10.29 8.93
N TRP A 477 -15.03 11.42 9.53
CA TRP A 477 -15.80 12.66 9.41
C TRP A 477 -15.95 13.10 7.95
N ALA A 478 -14.87 13.08 7.17
CA ALA A 478 -14.93 13.43 5.75
C ALA A 478 -15.76 12.43 4.95
N CYS A 479 -15.69 11.13 5.26
CA CYS A 479 -16.53 10.11 4.65
C CYS A 479 -18.02 10.32 4.97
N GLU A 480 -18.38 10.62 6.22
CA GLU A 480 -19.77 10.89 6.62
C GLU A 480 -20.35 12.10 5.87
N ARG A 481 -19.56 13.16 5.71
CA ARG A 481 -19.95 14.33 4.91
C ARG A 481 -20.20 13.96 3.46
N LEU A 482 -19.33 13.14 2.85
CA LEU A 482 -19.54 12.62 1.50
C LEU A 482 -20.75 11.69 1.40
N LEU A 483 -21.03 10.87 2.41
CA LEU A 483 -22.19 9.97 2.41
C LEU A 483 -23.52 10.72 2.47
N ALA A 484 -23.55 11.90 3.09
CA ALA A 484 -24.70 12.79 3.08
C ALA A 484 -24.99 13.41 1.69
N ARG A 485 -24.08 13.25 0.73
CA ARG A 485 -24.20 13.79 -0.62
C ARG A 485 -25.00 12.87 -1.56
N PRO A 486 -25.87 13.44 -2.42
CA PRO A 486 -26.69 12.67 -3.37
C PRO A 486 -25.90 12.07 -4.54
N GLU A 487 -24.69 12.55 -4.80
CA GLU A 487 -23.84 12.12 -5.91
C GLU A 487 -23.54 10.61 -5.84
N SER A 488 -23.55 9.93 -6.99
CA SER A 488 -23.36 8.48 -7.07
C SER A 488 -21.94 8.05 -6.72
N ARG A 489 -20.95 8.80 -7.21
CA ARG A 489 -19.53 8.54 -6.96
C ARG A 489 -18.98 9.51 -5.91
N ARG A 490 -18.30 8.97 -4.90
CA ARG A 490 -17.76 9.74 -3.77
C ARG A 490 -16.28 9.43 -3.61
N LEU A 491 -15.44 10.46 -3.68
CA LEU A 491 -13.99 10.36 -3.59
C LEU A 491 -13.49 11.19 -2.41
N LEU A 492 -12.73 10.56 -1.52
CA LEU A 492 -11.97 11.24 -0.48
C LEU A 492 -10.48 11.16 -0.84
N ILE A 493 -9.82 12.31 -0.97
CA ILE A 493 -8.38 12.39 -1.16
C ILE A 493 -7.77 12.98 0.11
N VAL A 494 -7.03 12.16 0.85
CA VAL A 494 -6.33 12.55 2.07
C VAL A 494 -4.91 12.97 1.71
N ILE A 495 -4.51 14.17 2.13
CA ILE A 495 -3.18 14.74 1.89
C ILE A 495 -2.49 14.86 3.24
N SER A 496 -1.43 14.07 3.47
CA SER A 496 -0.69 14.05 4.74
C SER A 496 0.80 13.81 4.49
N ASP A 497 1.65 14.30 5.40
CA ASP A 497 3.11 14.08 5.39
C ASP A 497 3.59 13.06 6.43
N GLY A 498 2.67 12.36 7.11
CA GLY A 498 3.04 11.61 8.31
C GLY A 498 2.05 10.54 8.77
N CYS A 499 2.46 9.84 9.83
CA CYS A 499 1.58 8.95 10.58
C CYS A 499 0.72 9.77 11.57
N PRO A 500 -0.47 9.26 11.94
CA PRO A 500 -1.31 9.88 12.96
C PRO A 500 -0.55 10.07 14.27
N ALA A 501 -0.43 11.31 14.74
CA ALA A 501 0.39 11.63 15.90
C ALA A 501 -0.35 12.60 16.84
N ASP A 502 -0.76 12.08 17.99
CA ASP A 502 -1.11 12.85 19.18
C ASP A 502 -0.33 12.32 20.38
N SER A 503 0.52 13.18 20.95
CA SER A 503 1.50 12.79 21.97
C SER A 503 0.82 12.26 23.24
N ALA A 504 -0.30 12.87 23.65
CA ALA A 504 -1.01 12.47 24.87
C ALA A 504 -1.72 11.11 24.72
N THR A 505 -2.36 10.88 23.58
CA THR A 505 -3.03 9.61 23.26
C THR A 505 -2.01 8.49 23.14
N ASN A 506 -0.90 8.71 22.44
CA ASN A 506 0.14 7.68 22.26
C ASN A 506 0.85 7.34 23.58
N LEU A 507 1.10 8.33 24.44
CA LEU A 507 1.71 8.09 25.75
C LEU A 507 0.82 7.29 26.71
N ALA A 508 -0.50 7.49 26.64
CA ALA A 508 -1.45 6.87 27.59
C ALA A 508 -1.96 5.49 27.18
N ASN A 509 -1.85 5.13 25.90
CA ASN A 509 -2.26 3.83 25.36
C ASN A 509 -1.01 3.07 24.89
N ASP A 510 -0.58 3.32 23.66
CA ASP A 510 0.65 2.82 23.06
C ASP A 510 1.03 3.64 21.81
N ALA A 511 2.26 3.47 21.32
CA ALA A 511 2.82 4.26 20.23
C ALA A 511 2.10 4.11 18.88
N PHE A 512 1.42 2.98 18.64
CA PHE A 512 0.76 2.66 17.38
C PHE A 512 -0.78 2.66 17.49
N TYR A 513 -1.34 3.17 18.58
CA TYR A 513 -2.78 3.17 18.83
C TYR A 513 -3.56 3.92 17.73
N LEU A 514 -3.09 5.12 17.35
CA LEU A 514 -3.72 5.92 16.30
C LEU A 514 -3.40 5.43 14.88
N ASP A 515 -2.23 4.82 14.68
CA ASP A 515 -1.86 4.12 13.44
C ASP A 515 -2.83 2.97 13.14
N ASN A 516 -3.10 2.12 14.14
CA ASN A 516 -4.01 0.99 13.99
C ASN A 516 -5.47 1.45 13.85
N HIS A 517 -5.86 2.54 14.52
CA HIS A 517 -7.16 3.16 14.30
C HIS A 517 -7.33 3.66 12.85
N LEU A 518 -6.33 4.34 12.28
CA LEU A 518 -6.41 4.77 10.87
C LEU A 518 -6.52 3.58 9.92
N LYS A 519 -5.74 2.52 10.13
CA LYS A 519 -5.83 1.28 9.34
C LYS A 519 -7.24 0.68 9.42
N GLU A 520 -7.81 0.58 10.62
CA GLU A 520 -9.16 0.04 10.83
C GLU A 520 -10.21 0.88 10.10
N VAL A 521 -10.18 2.21 10.25
CA VAL A 521 -11.12 3.11 9.59
C VAL A 521 -11.03 3.02 8.06
N VAL A 522 -9.82 3.09 7.50
CA VAL A 522 -9.63 3.01 6.04
C VAL A 522 -10.07 1.64 5.51
N ALA A 523 -9.74 0.55 6.21
CA ALA A 523 -10.17 -0.80 5.85
C ALA A 523 -11.69 -0.94 5.92
N ARG A 524 -12.34 -0.39 6.96
CA ARG A 524 -13.80 -0.40 7.12
C ARG A 524 -14.48 0.35 5.99
N ARG A 525 -14.07 1.60 5.72
CA ARG A 525 -14.64 2.43 4.63
C ARG A 525 -14.43 1.82 3.26
N THR A 526 -13.28 1.20 3.04
CA THR A 526 -12.98 0.46 1.80
C THR A 526 -13.90 -0.75 1.64
N ARG A 527 -14.17 -1.50 2.73
CA ARG A 527 -15.08 -2.66 2.71
C ARG A 527 -16.53 -2.27 2.46
N GLU A 528 -16.98 -1.13 2.99
CA GLU A 528 -18.30 -0.56 2.72
C GLU A 528 -18.46 -0.17 1.24
N GLY A 529 -17.38 0.27 0.59
CA GLY A 529 -17.32 0.54 -0.85
C GLY A 529 -18.15 1.73 -1.32
N GLN A 530 -18.72 2.52 -0.40
CA GLN A 530 -19.56 3.69 -0.70
C GLN A 530 -18.75 4.96 -0.97
N VAL A 531 -17.52 5.03 -0.45
CA VAL A 531 -16.57 6.14 -0.62
C VAL A 531 -15.22 5.55 -1.01
N GLU A 532 -14.64 6.04 -2.10
CA GLU A 532 -13.28 5.70 -2.53
C GLU A 532 -12.27 6.59 -1.78
N VAL A 533 -11.45 6.00 -0.90
CA VAL A 533 -10.42 6.71 -0.13
C VAL A 533 -9.05 6.60 -0.80
N LEU A 534 -8.41 7.73 -1.07
CA LEU A 534 -7.12 7.87 -1.75
C LEU A 534 -6.15 8.62 -0.84
N GLY A 535 -4.90 8.15 -0.75
CA GLY A 535 -3.83 8.82 0.00
C GLY A 535 -2.89 9.59 -0.93
N LEU A 536 -2.52 10.80 -0.55
CA LEU A 536 -1.46 11.58 -1.21
C LEU A 536 -0.43 11.96 -0.15
N GLY A 537 0.71 11.28 -0.21
CA GLY A 537 1.82 11.44 0.72
C GLY A 537 2.69 12.62 0.34
N VAL A 538 2.92 13.53 1.27
CA VAL A 538 3.80 14.69 1.10
C VAL A 538 5.16 14.36 1.71
N GLY A 539 6.13 14.01 0.87
CA GLY A 539 7.48 13.64 1.31
C GLY A 539 7.59 12.29 2.03
N LEU A 540 6.51 11.49 2.04
CA LEU A 540 6.42 10.19 2.70
C LEU A 540 5.53 9.24 1.88
N ASP A 541 5.82 7.94 1.87
CA ASP A 541 4.91 6.94 1.29
C ASP A 541 3.83 6.49 2.30
N LEU A 542 2.57 6.75 1.95
CA LEU A 542 1.39 6.39 2.74
C LEU A 542 0.79 5.02 2.36
N SER A 543 1.50 4.20 1.57
CA SER A 543 1.11 2.82 1.27
C SER A 543 0.80 1.96 2.52
N PRO A 544 1.36 2.25 3.73
CA PRO A 544 0.93 1.58 4.95
C PRO A 544 -0.51 1.86 5.41
N PHE A 545 -1.15 2.90 4.92
CA PHE A 545 -2.50 3.28 5.39
C PHE A 545 -3.53 3.18 4.28
N TYR A 546 -3.14 3.51 3.06
CA TYR A 546 -4.06 3.63 1.93
C TYR A 546 -3.67 2.67 0.82
N ARG A 547 -4.62 1.83 0.40
CA ARG A 547 -4.46 0.90 -0.73
C ARG A 547 -4.15 1.62 -2.04
N ARG A 548 -4.69 2.82 -2.22
CA ARG A 548 -4.45 3.70 -3.37
C ARG A 548 -3.75 4.94 -2.87
N CYS A 549 -2.43 4.95 -2.93
CA CYS A 549 -1.61 6.08 -2.54
C CYS A 549 -0.75 6.61 -3.68
N LEU A 550 -0.31 7.86 -3.56
CA LEU A 550 0.73 8.47 -4.37
C LEU A 550 1.67 9.25 -3.46
N ALA A 551 2.94 8.89 -3.43
CA ALA A 551 3.98 9.66 -2.73
C ALA A 551 4.48 10.80 -3.62
N THR A 552 4.54 12.00 -3.06
CA THR A 552 4.82 13.24 -3.80
C THR A 552 5.86 14.08 -3.09
N ASP A 553 6.88 14.51 -3.81
CA ASP A 553 7.87 15.46 -3.29
C ASP A 553 7.38 16.89 -3.54
N MET A 554 6.94 17.56 -2.48
CA MET A 554 6.44 18.93 -2.52
C MET A 554 7.55 19.99 -2.38
N THR A 555 8.82 19.59 -2.38
CA THR A 555 9.96 20.54 -2.40
C THR A 555 10.19 21.11 -3.80
N GLN A 556 9.73 20.40 -4.84
CA GLN A 556 9.82 20.84 -6.23
C GLN A 556 8.56 21.64 -6.65
N ALA A 557 8.69 22.43 -7.72
CA ALA A 557 7.55 23.15 -8.28
C ALA A 557 6.48 22.14 -8.78
N LEU A 558 5.19 22.45 -8.53
CA LEU A 558 4.09 21.65 -9.04
C LEU A 558 4.17 21.59 -10.57
N ASP A 559 4.43 20.40 -11.12
CA ASP A 559 4.52 20.19 -12.55
C ASP A 559 3.24 19.56 -13.10
N THR A 560 3.12 19.54 -14.43
CA THR A 560 1.97 18.90 -15.08
C THR A 560 1.96 17.39 -14.83
N HIS A 561 3.12 16.78 -14.58
CA HIS A 561 3.25 15.34 -14.35
C HIS A 561 2.57 14.90 -13.05
N LEU A 562 2.73 15.66 -11.97
CA LEU A 562 2.08 15.38 -10.70
C LEU A 562 0.54 15.36 -10.84
N PHE A 563 -0.02 16.35 -11.55
CA PHE A 563 -1.46 16.35 -11.82
C PHE A 563 -1.89 15.17 -12.69
N ASP A 564 -1.04 14.77 -13.62
CA ASP A 564 -1.28 13.62 -14.47
C ASP A 564 -1.36 12.31 -13.65
N GLU A 565 -0.48 12.14 -12.67
CA GLU A 565 -0.49 11.02 -11.71
C GLU A 565 -1.73 11.05 -10.80
N ILE A 566 -2.12 12.22 -10.30
CA ILE A 566 -3.34 12.36 -9.49
C ILE A 566 -4.59 11.98 -10.30
N VAL A 567 -4.64 12.34 -11.59
CA VAL A 567 -5.74 11.93 -12.48
C VAL A 567 -5.78 10.41 -12.65
N GLU A 568 -4.62 9.77 -12.80
CA GLU A 568 -4.53 8.31 -12.91
C GLU A 568 -4.95 7.62 -11.60
N LEU A 569 -4.49 8.15 -10.47
CA LEU A 569 -4.89 7.72 -9.14
C LEU A 569 -6.41 7.81 -8.97
N ILE A 570 -7.05 8.93 -9.34
CA ILE A 570 -8.52 9.11 -9.26
C ILE A 570 -9.26 8.12 -10.16
N GLY A 571 -8.70 7.81 -11.33
CA GLY A 571 -9.41 6.99 -12.32
C GLY A 571 -9.50 5.52 -12.02
N GLY A 572 -8.78 5.04 -11.00
CA GLY A 572 -8.73 3.61 -10.68
C GLY A 572 -8.24 2.78 -11.86
N ARG A 573 -7.65 3.43 -12.88
CA ARG A 573 -7.09 2.81 -14.08
C ARG A 573 -5.63 2.45 -13.81
N HIS A 574 -5.44 1.47 -12.93
CA HIS A 574 -4.56 0.40 -13.35
C HIS A 574 -5.41 -0.54 -14.17
N ARG A 575 -5.14 -0.52 -15.49
CA ARG A 575 -5.90 -1.23 -16.53
C ARG A 575 -6.35 -2.61 -16.04
N ARG A 576 -7.65 -2.86 -16.16
CA ARG A 576 -8.24 -4.20 -16.22
C ARG A 576 -7.48 -5.08 -17.21
#